data_AF-A0A8W8M6D0-F1
#
_entry.id   AF-A0A8W8M6D0-F1
#
_cell.length_a   1.000
_cell.length_b   1.000
_cell.length_c   1.000
_cell.angle_alpha   90.00
_cell.angle_beta   90.00
_cell.angle_gamma   90.00
#
_symmetry.space_group_name_H-M   'P 1'
#
loop_
_entity.id
_entity.type
_entity.pdbx_description
1 polymer ?
#
loop_
_entity_poly.entity_id
_entity_poly.type
_entity_poly.pdbx_seq_one_letter_code
_entity_poly.pdbx_strand_id
1 'polypeptide(L)' 'AEVFTGQEGKYVPLKETITGFERVLNGEYDHIPEVAFYMVGHIEEVDQKAARLAEEQS' A
#
# COMPACT_ATOMS: atom_id res chain seq x y z
N ALA A 1 13.87 -4.54 11.35
CA ALA A 1 12.73 -5.48 11.47
C ALA A 1 12.86 -6.65 10.50
N GLU A 2 13.43 -6.44 9.30
CA GLU A 2 13.72 -7.47 8.28
C GLU A 2 14.28 -8.79 8.81
N VAL A 3 15.26 -8.74 9.72
CA VAL A 3 15.91 -9.93 10.28
C VAL A 3 14.96 -10.82 11.09
N PHE A 4 13.83 -10.26 11.54
CA PHE A 4 12.82 -10.94 12.36
C PHE A 4 11.51 -11.20 11.61
N THR A 5 11.14 -10.36 10.65
CA THR A 5 9.88 -10.47 9.90
C THR A 5 10.05 -11.05 8.50
N GLY A 6 11.27 -11.09 7.96
CA GLY A 6 11.56 -11.50 6.59
C GLY A 6 11.02 -10.56 5.51
N GLN A 7 10.45 -9.42 5.88
CA GLN A 7 9.87 -8.45 4.94
C GLN A 7 10.80 -7.25 4.79
N GLU A 8 11.24 -6.98 3.56
CA GLU A 8 12.07 -5.82 3.21
C GLU A 8 11.43 -4.51 3.68
N GLY A 9 12.15 -3.77 4.51
CA GLY A 9 11.74 -2.45 4.93
C GLY A 9 11.95 -1.46 3.80
N LYS A 10 10.89 -0.73 3.42
CA LYS A 10 10.99 0.27 2.36
C LYS A 10 11.09 1.67 2.95
N TYR A 11 12.06 2.42 2.46
CA TYR A 11 12.18 3.83 2.79
C TYR A 11 11.34 4.66 1.83
N VAL A 12 10.32 5.31 2.37
CA VAL A 12 9.41 6.16 1.59
C VAL A 12 9.78 7.63 1.83
N PRO A 13 10.11 8.40 0.78
CA PRO A 13 10.37 9.82 0.91
C PRO A 13 9.13 10.60 1.35
N LEU A 14 9.33 11.64 2.17
CA LEU A 14 8.24 12.47 2.71
C LEU A 14 7.26 12.98 1.64
N LYS A 15 7.79 13.42 0.49
CA LYS A 15 6.97 13.93 -0.62
C LYS A 15 6.00 12.86 -1.16
N GLU A 16 6.44 11.61 -1.23
CA GLU A 16 5.64 10.50 -1.70
C GLU A 16 4.63 10.05 -0.66
N THR A 17 5.00 10.08 0.63
CA THR A 17 4.05 9.88 1.72
C THR A 17 2.91 10.88 1.65
N ILE A 18 3.22 12.18 1.55
CA ILE A 18 2.20 13.24 1.46
C ILE A 18 1.30 13.02 0.24
N THR A 19 1.89 12.79 -0.93
CA THR A 19 1.13 12.55 -2.17
C THR A 19 0.21 11.33 -2.03
N GLY A 20 0.68 10.24 -1.41
CA GLY A 20 -0.12 9.04 -1.19
C GLY A 20 -1.32 9.30 -0.28
N PHE A 21 -1.08 9.97 0.86
CA PHE A 21 -2.17 10.33 1.79
C PHE A 21 -3.16 11.32 1.17
N GLU A 22 -2.72 12.29 0.38
CA GLU A 22 -3.62 13.20 -0.34
C GLU A 22 -4.56 12.45 -1.28
N ARG A 23 -4.06 11.49 -2.06
CA ARG A 23 -4.90 10.69 -2.96
C ARG A 23 -5.91 9.81 -2.21
N VAL A 24 -5.49 9.24 -1.07
CA VAL A 24 -6.42 8.50 -0.18
C VAL A 24 -7.52 9.43 0.34
N LEU A 25 -7.16 10.64 0.80
CA LEU A 25 -8.12 11.63 1.28
C LEU A 25 -9.04 12.17 0.19
N ASN A 26 -8.58 12.22 -1.06
CA ASN A 26 -9.39 12.59 -2.23
C ASN A 26 -10.38 11.49 -2.65
N GLY A 27 -10.34 10.31 -2.02
CA GLY A 27 -11.21 9.18 -2.33
C GLY A 27 -10.79 8.38 -3.57
N GLU A 28 -9.58 8.62 -4.10
CA GLU A 28 -9.10 7.90 -5.30
C GLU A 28 -8.96 6.39 -5.05
N TYR A 29 -8.75 6.00 -3.79
CA TYR A 29 -8.52 4.61 -3.37
C TYR A 29 -9.70 3.99 -2.59
N ASP A 30 -10.87 4.63 -2.54
CA ASP A 30 -12.05 4.15 -1.78
C ASP A 30 -12.59 2.79 -2.27
N HIS A 31 -12.24 2.43 -3.51
CA HIS A 31 -12.62 1.16 -4.13
C HIS A 31 -11.71 -0.01 -3.70
N ILE A 32 -10.61 0.28 -3.00
CA ILE A 32 -9.63 -0.72 -2.59
C ILE A 32 -9.91 -1.22 -1.16
N PRO A 33 -9.85 -2.54 -0.91
CA PRO A 33 -10.05 -3.08 0.43
C PRO A 33 -8.93 -2.66 1.40
N GLU A 34 -9.29 -2.44 2.67
CA GLU A 34 -8.37 -1.97 3.73
C GLU A 34 -7.11 -2.85 3.89
N VAL A 35 -7.25 -4.17 3.65
CA VAL A 35 -6.16 -5.15 3.71
C VAL A 35 -5.03 -4.87 2.70
N ALA A 36 -5.32 -4.16 1.60
CA ALA A 36 -4.31 -3.77 0.62
C ALA A 36 -3.37 -2.67 1.14
N PHE A 37 -3.78 -1.90 2.16
CA PHE A 37 -2.96 -0.86 2.79
C PHE A 37 -2.06 -1.39 3.91
N TYR A 38 -2.22 -2.66 4.30
CA TYR A 38 -1.45 -3.22 5.40
C TYR A 38 -0.02 -3.56 4.95
N MET A 39 0.99 -3.08 5.67
CA MET A 39 2.42 -3.36 5.45
C MET A 39 2.90 -3.08 4.01
N VAL A 40 2.47 -1.94 3.45
CA VAL A 40 2.95 -1.41 2.16
C VAL A 40 3.85 -0.21 2.40
N GLY A 41 4.84 -0.01 1.51
CA GLY A 41 5.69 1.17 1.54
C GLY A 41 5.04 2.32 0.78
N HIS A 42 5.16 2.29 -0.53
CA HIS A 42 4.62 3.33 -1.42
C HIS A 42 3.15 3.09 -1.75
N ILE A 43 2.42 4.16 -2.09
CA ILE A 43 1.00 4.07 -2.44
C ILE A 43 0.77 3.20 -3.68
N GLU A 44 1.71 3.16 -4.62
CA GLU A 44 1.64 2.31 -5.83
C GLU A 44 1.66 0.80 -5.50
N GLU A 45 2.16 0.42 -4.32
CA GLU A 45 2.15 -0.97 -3.87
C GLU A 45 0.77 -1.41 -3.39
N VAL A 46 -0.08 -0.46 -2.99
CA VAL A 46 -1.47 -0.72 -2.66
C VAL A 46 -2.19 -1.28 -3.88
N ASP A 47 -1.98 -0.68 -5.06
CA ASP A 47 -2.60 -1.14 -6.32
C ASP A 47 -2.19 -2.58 -6.66
N GLN A 48 -0.91 -2.89 -6.51
CA GLN A 48 -0.39 -4.25 -6.75
C GLN A 48 -0.95 -5.26 -5.76
N LYS A 49 -1.06 -4.87 -4.49
CA LYS A 49 -1.59 -5.74 -3.45
C LYS A 49 -3.10 -5.93 -3.60
N ALA A 50 -3.82 -4.88 -3.98
CA ALA A 50 -5.24 -4.93 -4.29
C ALA A 50 -5.52 -5.88 -5.46
N ALA A 51 -4.70 -5.82 -6.52
CA ALA A 51 -4.78 -6.73 -7.65
C ALA A 51 -4.61 -8.20 -7.21
N ARG A 52 -3.56 -8.51 -6.43
CA ARG A 52 -3.37 -9.88 -5.90
C ARG A 52 -4.54 -10.34 -5.04
N LEU A 53 -5.05 -9.47 -4.15
CA LEU A 53 -6.19 -9.81 -3.30
C LEU A 53 -7.45 -10.08 -4.10
N ALA A 54 -7.67 -9.37 -5.22
CA ALA A 54 -8.78 -9.63 -6.13
C ALA A 54 -8.62 -10.98 -6.85
N GLU A 55 -7.40 -11.34 -7.23
CA GLU A 55 -7.09 -12.67 -7.81
C GLU A 55 -7.26 -13.80 -6.79
N GLU A 56 -6.82 -13.62 -5.54
CA GLU A 56 -6.94 -14.61 -4.47
C GLU A 56 -8.38 -14.81 -3.96
N GLN A 57 -9.28 -13.85 -4.21
CA GLN A 57 -10.71 -13.95 -3.88
C GLN A 57 -11.58 -14.53 -5.02
N SER A 58 -10.99 -14.83 -6.18
CA SER A 58 -11.67 -15.43 -7.33
C SER A 58 -11.50 -16.95 -7.39
#